data_AF-A0A353PH23-F1
#
_entry.id   AF-A0A353PH23-F1
#
_cell.length_a   1.000
_cell.length_b   1.000
_cell.length_c   1.000
_cell.angle_alpha   90.00
_cell.angle_beta   90.00
_cell.angle_gamma   90.00
#
_symmetry.space_group_name_H-M   'P 1'
#
loop_
_entity.id
_entity.type
_entity.pdbx_description
1 polymer ?
#
loop_
_entity_poly.entity_id
_entity_poly.type
_entity_poly.pdbx_seq_one_letter_code
_entity_poly.pdbx_strand_id
1 'polypeptide(L)'
;MKANEQKLVIPKQQREIHAERAKRLVMDFLPGEEVEVMFRRRKRERSLRQCRYLNGVAYKLLGNATGYDRDDISEFLCGTYFGWKDKPIPGKRVKQVPVRTTTTDEEGKRCVLSKLEFAEYVDFVQRFGAKHGVVIPDPDPEYFLDDKGAANDGQRVRAA
;
A
#
# COMPACT_ATOMS: atom_id res chain seq x y z
N MET A 1 7.47 23.62 -5.14
CA MET A 1 6.13 23.40 -5.71
C MET A 1 5.49 22.25 -4.95
N LYS A 2 4.65 22.54 -3.94
CA LYS A 2 3.99 21.51 -3.12
C LYS A 2 2.69 21.09 -3.80
N ALA A 3 2.34 19.81 -3.71
CA ALA A 3 1.28 19.17 -4.46
C ALA A 3 -0.11 19.80 -4.21
N ASN A 4 -0.75 20.27 -5.29
CA ASN A 4 -2.16 20.72 -5.34
C ASN A 4 -3.10 19.51 -5.41
N GLU A 5 -3.01 18.56 -4.47
CA GLU A 5 -3.90 17.41 -4.43
C GLU A 5 -4.56 17.31 -3.04
N GLN A 6 -5.90 17.42 -2.99
CA GLN A 6 -6.68 17.18 -1.79
C GLN A 6 -7.56 15.93 -1.94
N LYS A 7 -7.54 15.06 -0.92
CA LYS A 7 -8.30 13.80 -0.89
C LYS A 7 -9.40 13.88 0.17
N LEU A 8 -10.66 13.85 -0.28
CA LEU A 8 -11.82 13.68 0.59
C LEU A 8 -12.38 12.26 0.44
N VAL A 9 -12.78 11.65 1.55
CA VAL A 9 -13.37 10.31 1.57
C VAL A 9 -14.84 10.41 1.97
N ILE A 10 -15.72 9.87 1.13
CA ILE A 10 -17.17 9.84 1.37
C ILE A 10 -17.59 8.41 1.78
N PRO A 11 -17.88 8.14 3.06
CA PRO A 11 -18.36 6.84 3.53
C PRO A 11 -19.80 6.58 3.10
N LYS A 12 -20.19 5.30 2.96
CA LYS A 12 -21.54 4.89 2.53
C LYS A 12 -22.62 5.34 3.52
N GLN A 13 -22.34 5.27 4.82
CA GLN A 13 -23.29 5.51 5.90
C GLN A 13 -23.59 7.00 6.16
N GLN A 14 -22.72 7.91 5.74
CA GLN A 14 -22.83 9.35 5.99
C GLN A 14 -22.68 10.15 4.70
N ARG A 15 -23.13 9.57 3.58
CA ARG A 15 -22.84 10.08 2.24
C ARG A 15 -23.24 11.54 2.07
N GLU A 16 -24.41 11.93 2.56
CA GLU A 16 -24.95 13.29 2.45
C GLU A 16 -24.09 14.33 3.17
N ILE A 17 -23.69 14.05 4.41
CA ILE A 17 -22.85 14.96 5.21
C ILE A 17 -21.50 15.20 4.53
N HIS A 18 -20.88 14.13 4.01
CA HIS A 18 -19.58 14.25 3.34
C HIS A 18 -19.69 14.77 1.90
N ALA A 19 -20.85 14.64 1.25
CA ALA A 19 -21.11 15.28 -0.04
C ALA A 19 -21.20 16.80 0.10
N GLU A 20 -21.82 17.31 1.17
CA GLU A 20 -21.86 18.76 1.43
C GLU A 20 -20.45 19.32 1.72
N ARG A 21 -19.62 18.53 2.42
CA ARG A 21 -18.20 18.85 2.60
C ARG A 21 -17.44 18.86 1.28
N ALA A 22 -17.74 17.94 0.36
CA ALA A 22 -17.13 17.91 -0.97
C ALA A 22 -17.45 19.17 -1.76
N LYS A 23 -18.72 19.61 -1.73
CA LYS A 23 -19.15 20.87 -2.35
C LYS A 23 -18.35 22.05 -1.82
N ARG A 24 -18.21 22.17 -0.50
CA ARG A 24 -17.40 23.24 0.12
C ARG A 24 -15.94 23.17 -0.32
N LEU A 25 -15.36 21.97 -0.31
CA LEU A 25 -13.97 21.75 -0.72
C LEU A 25 -13.73 22.20 -2.17
N VAL A 26 -14.65 21.90 -3.09
CA VAL A 26 -14.55 22.33 -4.49
C VAL A 26 -14.58 23.85 -4.63
N MET A 27 -15.37 24.55 -3.81
CA MET A 27 -15.43 26.02 -3.85
C MET A 27 -14.19 26.69 -3.23
N ASP A 28 -13.60 26.08 -2.22
CA ASP A 28 -12.47 26.63 -1.47
C ASP A 28 -11.10 26.26 -2.08
N PHE A 29 -11.04 25.17 -2.85
CA PHE A 29 -9.80 24.65 -3.43
C PHE A 29 -9.45 25.35 -4.75
N LEU A 30 -8.39 26.17 -4.72
CA LEU A 30 -7.90 26.97 -5.85
C LEU A 30 -8.99 27.88 -6.47
N PRO A 31 -9.44 28.90 -5.72
CA PRO A 31 -10.51 29.78 -6.18
C PRO A 31 -10.06 30.56 -7.43
N GLY A 32 -10.85 30.46 -8.51
CA GLY A 32 -10.60 31.14 -9.78
C GLY A 32 -9.81 30.33 -10.81
N GLU A 33 -9.42 29.09 -10.48
CA GLU A 33 -8.82 28.15 -11.43
C GLU A 33 -9.81 27.06 -11.83
N GLU A 34 -9.63 26.48 -13.02
CA GLU A 34 -10.35 25.28 -13.42
C GLU A 34 -9.83 24.06 -12.64
N VAL A 35 -10.73 23.34 -11.97
CA VAL A 35 -10.40 22.17 -11.16
C VAL A 35 -10.98 20.88 -11.74
N GLU A 36 -10.15 19.86 -11.93
CA GLU A 36 -10.59 18.52 -12.33
C GLU A 36 -10.99 17.70 -11.07
N VAL A 37 -12.22 17.18 -11.05
CA VAL A 37 -12.71 16.34 -9.93
C VAL A 37 -12.80 14.88 -10.35
N MET A 38 -12.01 14.03 -9.70
CA MET A 38 -12.00 12.59 -10.00
C MET A 38 -12.64 11.74 -8.89
N PHE A 39 -13.72 11.04 -9.23
CA PHE A 39 -14.35 10.08 -8.33
C PHE A 39 -13.80 8.68 -8.57
N ARG A 40 -13.23 8.04 -7.53
CA ARG A 40 -12.78 6.65 -7.59
C ARG A 40 -13.46 5.82 -6.50
N ARG A 41 -13.77 4.56 -6.80
CA ARG A 41 -14.21 3.61 -5.77
C ARG A 41 -13.11 3.49 -4.72
N ARG A 42 -13.43 3.80 -3.46
CA ARG A 42 -12.48 3.61 -2.35
C ARG A 42 -12.14 2.12 -2.23
N LYS A 43 -10.89 1.77 -2.50
CA LYS A 43 -10.28 0.52 -2.02
C LYS A 43 -9.78 0.81 -0.60
N ARG A 44 -10.03 -0.09 0.36
CA ARG A 44 -9.35 0.02 1.66
C ARG A 44 -7.87 -0.17 1.38
N GLU A 45 -7.09 0.86 1.63
CA GLU A 45 -5.64 0.75 1.62
C GLU A 45 -5.26 -0.21 2.75
N ARG A 46 -4.23 -1.04 2.50
CA ARG A 46 -3.62 -1.88 3.53
C ARG A 46 -3.32 -1.06 4.79
N SER A 47 -3.55 -1.63 5.97
CA SER A 47 -3.30 -0.91 7.22
C SER A 47 -1.81 -0.58 7.35
N LEU A 48 -1.46 0.50 8.07
CA LEU A 48 -0.06 0.86 8.31
C LEU A 48 0.72 -0.30 8.98
N ARG A 49 0.03 -1.15 9.74
CA ARG A 49 0.57 -2.37 10.35
C ARG A 49 0.94 -3.43 9.30
N GLN A 50 0.14 -3.62 8.25
CA GLN A 50 0.41 -4.53 7.12
C GLN A 50 1.70 -4.19 6.38
N CYS A 51 1.93 -2.91 6.11
CA CYS A 51 3.20 -2.45 5.55
C CYS A 51 4.40 -2.75 6.47
N ARG A 52 4.24 -2.56 7.79
CA ARG A 52 5.31 -2.72 8.77
C ARG A 52 5.76 -4.16 8.93
N TYR A 53 4.86 -5.14 8.87
CA TYR A 53 5.25 -6.55 8.95
C TYR A 53 6.03 -6.99 7.72
N LEU A 54 5.51 -6.73 6.52
CA LEU A 54 6.17 -7.17 5.30
C LEU A 54 7.59 -6.59 5.20
N ASN A 55 7.74 -5.29 5.47
CA ASN A 55 9.04 -4.61 5.37
C ASN A 55 9.92 -4.83 6.60
N GLY A 56 9.36 -4.75 7.80
CA GLY A 56 10.11 -4.75 9.06
C GLY A 56 10.39 -6.13 9.64
N VAL A 57 9.61 -7.14 9.26
CA VAL A 57 9.75 -8.53 9.73
C VAL A 57 10.15 -9.42 8.57
N ALA A 58 9.25 -9.65 7.60
CA ALA A 58 9.45 -10.67 6.59
C ALA A 58 10.69 -10.41 5.71
N TYR A 59 10.77 -9.24 5.07
CA TYR A 59 11.92 -8.90 4.23
C TYR A 59 13.21 -8.73 5.03
N LYS A 60 13.12 -8.28 6.28
CA LYS A 60 14.29 -8.14 7.15
C LYS A 60 14.88 -9.50 7.54
N LEU A 61 14.03 -10.46 7.91
CA LEU A 61 14.47 -11.81 8.24
C LEU A 61 15.10 -12.52 7.03
N LEU A 62 14.49 -12.36 5.86
CA LEU A 62 15.06 -12.89 4.61
C LEU A 62 16.38 -12.22 4.27
N GLY A 63 16.45 -10.89 4.30
CA GLY A 63 17.68 -10.15 4.02
C GLY A 63 18.82 -10.51 4.97
N ASN A 64 18.53 -10.66 6.26
CA ASN A 64 19.50 -11.12 7.25
C ASN A 64 20.01 -12.53 6.97
N ALA A 65 19.16 -13.44 6.49
CA ALA A 65 19.54 -14.81 6.20
C ALA A 65 20.33 -14.94 4.89
N THR A 66 20.04 -14.11 3.89
CA THR A 66 20.66 -14.19 2.56
C THR A 66 21.81 -13.20 2.35
N GLY A 67 21.97 -12.21 3.24
CA GLY A 67 22.94 -11.12 3.09
C GLY A 67 22.54 -10.05 2.06
N TYR A 68 21.26 -9.98 1.68
CA TYR A 68 20.76 -9.00 0.73
C TYR A 68 19.97 -7.89 1.42
N ASP A 69 19.95 -6.71 0.81
CA ASP A 69 19.17 -5.60 1.32
C ASP A 69 17.67 -5.82 1.17
N ARG A 70 16.91 -5.14 2.04
CA ARG A 70 15.45 -5.22 2.07
C ARG A 70 14.81 -4.90 0.72
N ASP A 71 15.34 -3.89 0.02
CA ASP A 71 14.81 -3.48 -1.28
C ASP A 71 15.10 -4.51 -2.38
N ASP A 72 16.25 -5.17 -2.37
CA ASP A 72 16.59 -6.25 -3.30
C ASP A 72 15.69 -7.47 -3.08
N ILE A 73 15.46 -7.84 -1.82
CA ILE A 73 14.50 -8.90 -1.46
C ILE A 73 13.09 -8.53 -1.92
N SER A 74 12.67 -7.29 -1.73
CA SER A 74 11.36 -6.83 -2.19
C SER A 74 11.23 -6.87 -3.72
N GLU A 75 12.26 -6.42 -4.46
CA GLU A 75 12.29 -6.45 -5.92
C GLU A 75 12.22 -7.91 -6.41
N PHE A 76 13.04 -8.78 -5.83
CA PHE A 76 13.11 -10.19 -6.18
C PHE A 76 11.81 -10.94 -5.91
N LEU A 77 11.22 -10.78 -4.73
CA LEU A 77 9.96 -11.46 -4.38
C LEU A 77 8.79 -10.95 -5.19
N CYS A 78 8.72 -9.63 -5.47
CA CYS A 78 7.71 -9.09 -6.37
C CYS A 78 7.87 -9.64 -7.79
N GLY A 79 9.10 -9.75 -8.29
CA GLY A 79 9.34 -10.30 -9.62
C GLY A 79 9.06 -11.80 -9.70
N THR A 80 9.36 -12.54 -8.63
CA THR A 80 9.05 -13.98 -8.55
C THR A 80 7.55 -14.25 -8.49
N TYR A 81 6.79 -13.40 -7.78
CA TYR A 81 5.35 -13.58 -7.63
C TYR A 81 4.53 -13.02 -8.81
N PHE A 82 4.85 -11.81 -9.28
CA PHE A 82 4.10 -11.11 -10.34
C PHE A 82 4.71 -11.28 -11.74
N GLY A 83 5.89 -11.86 -11.85
CA GLY A 83 6.66 -11.95 -13.08
C GLY A 83 7.67 -10.81 -13.25
N TRP A 84 8.59 -11.03 -14.18
CA TRP A 84 9.68 -10.11 -14.54
C TRP A 84 9.43 -9.49 -15.92
N LYS A 85 9.86 -8.25 -16.09
CA LYS A 85 9.88 -7.56 -17.38
C LYS A 85 11.23 -6.90 -17.63
N ASP A 86 11.60 -6.84 -18.89
CA ASP A 86 12.80 -6.17 -19.35
C ASP A 86 12.56 -4.66 -19.46
N LYS A 87 13.36 -3.88 -18.73
CA LYS A 87 13.37 -2.42 -18.82
C LYS A 87 14.65 -1.96 -19.52
N PRO A 88 14.55 -1.27 -20.68
CA PRO A 88 15.72 -0.70 -21.31
C PRO A 88 16.29 0.41 -20.43
N ILE A 89 17.60 0.39 -20.25
CA ILE A 89 18.35 1.41 -19.53
C ILE A 89 19.40 2.03 -20.47
N PRO A 90 19.92 3.23 -20.17
CA PRO A 90 20.90 3.91 -21.02
C PRO A 90 22.09 3.00 -21.39
N GLY A 91 22.57 3.14 -22.62
CA GLY A 91 23.69 2.36 -23.13
C GLY A 91 23.33 0.99 -23.71
N LYS A 92 22.11 0.81 -24.26
CA LYS A 92 21.62 -0.46 -24.87
C LYS A 92 21.63 -1.66 -23.90
N ARG A 93 21.59 -1.40 -22.59
CA ARG A 93 21.52 -2.42 -21.56
C ARG A 93 20.06 -2.65 -21.17
N VAL A 94 19.79 -3.85 -20.66
CA VAL A 94 18.46 -4.25 -20.18
C VAL A 94 18.59 -4.60 -18.70
N LYS A 95 17.68 -4.07 -17.86
CA LYS A 95 17.53 -4.49 -16.46
C LYS A 95 16.20 -5.23 -16.34
N GLN A 96 16.21 -6.41 -15.70
CA GLN A 96 14.98 -7.06 -15.28
C GLN A 96 14.42 -6.35 -14.05
N VAL A 97 13.15 -5.97 -14.14
CA VAL A 97 12.39 -5.37 -13.04
C VAL A 97 11.08 -6.14 -12.88
N PRO A 98 10.48 -6.15 -11.69
CA PRO A 98 9.17 -6.77 -11.50
C PRO A 98 8.13 -6.13 -12.41
N VAL A 99 7.23 -6.95 -12.96
CA VAL A 99 6.09 -6.48 -13.75
C VAL A 99 5.29 -5.46 -12.95
N ARG A 100 5.05 -5.78 -11.68
CA ARG A 100 4.27 -5.03 -10.70
C ARG A 100 4.91 -5.11 -9.31
N THR A 101 4.70 -4.10 -8.47
CA THR A 101 5.04 -4.13 -7.04
C THR A 101 3.78 -4.11 -6.17
N THR A 102 3.94 -4.23 -4.85
CA THR A 102 2.80 -4.12 -3.92
C THR A 102 2.09 -2.76 -3.94
N THR A 103 2.67 -1.74 -4.59
CA THR A 103 2.17 -0.36 -4.65
C THR A 103 1.97 0.18 -6.06
N THR A 104 2.47 -0.50 -7.08
CA THR A 104 2.52 0.00 -8.45
C THR A 104 2.07 -1.10 -9.40
N ASP A 105 1.20 -0.81 -10.36
CA ASP A 105 0.75 -1.77 -11.37
C ASP A 105 1.75 -1.97 -12.53
N GLU A 106 1.33 -2.76 -13.52
CA GLU A 106 2.09 -3.14 -14.71
C GLU A 106 2.49 -1.94 -15.56
N GLU A 107 1.65 -0.91 -15.59
CA GLU A 107 1.85 0.34 -16.32
C GLU A 107 2.71 1.35 -15.55
N GLY A 108 3.11 1.04 -14.32
CA GLY A 108 3.89 1.95 -13.48
C GLY A 108 3.05 2.97 -12.71
N LYS A 109 1.71 2.84 -12.72
CA LYS A 109 0.81 3.71 -11.95
C LYS A 109 0.63 3.19 -10.53
N ARG A 110 0.38 4.10 -9.58
CA ARG A 110 0.16 3.73 -8.17
C ARG A 110 -1.11 2.89 -8.04
N CYS A 111 -0.93 1.60 -7.75
CA CYS A 111 -2.00 0.63 -7.55
C CYS A 111 -1.63 -0.28 -6.38
N VAL A 112 -2.18 0.02 -5.21
CA VAL A 112 -1.96 -0.76 -3.98
C VAL A 112 -2.78 -2.04 -4.03
N LEU A 113 -2.19 -3.16 -3.62
CA LEU A 113 -2.88 -4.44 -3.48
C LEU A 113 -4.08 -4.32 -2.53
N SER A 114 -5.16 -5.02 -2.85
CA SER A 114 -6.28 -5.21 -1.93
C SER A 114 -5.87 -6.08 -0.74
N LYS A 115 -6.71 -6.13 0.30
CA LYS A 115 -6.44 -6.92 1.51
C LYS A 115 -6.24 -8.41 1.21
N LEU A 116 -7.02 -8.97 0.28
CA LEU A 116 -6.95 -10.37 -0.09
C LEU A 116 -5.66 -10.66 -0.88
N GLU A 117 -5.41 -9.90 -1.95
CA GLU A 117 -4.18 -10.02 -2.75
C GLU A 117 -2.91 -9.83 -1.90
N PHE A 118 -2.97 -8.95 -0.90
CA PHE A 118 -1.85 -8.74 0.03
C PHE A 118 -1.64 -9.93 0.97
N ALA A 119 -2.72 -10.57 1.45
CA ALA A 119 -2.62 -11.77 2.29
C ALA A 119 -2.04 -12.95 1.50
N GLU A 120 -2.48 -13.15 0.26
CA GLU A 120 -1.93 -14.16 -0.66
C GLU A 120 -0.43 -13.92 -0.92
N TYR A 121 -0.05 -12.67 -1.15
CA TYR A 121 1.36 -12.31 -1.32
C TYR A 121 2.18 -12.59 -0.05
N VAL A 122 1.65 -12.29 1.14
CA VAL A 122 2.33 -12.59 2.42
C VAL A 122 2.52 -14.09 2.62
N ASP A 123 1.48 -14.90 2.38
CA ASP A 123 1.55 -16.36 2.47
C ASP A 123 2.60 -16.92 1.50
N PHE A 124 2.69 -16.38 0.27
CA PHE A 124 3.78 -16.70 -0.64
C PHE A 124 5.17 -16.39 -0.05
N VAL A 125 5.37 -15.21 0.55
CA VAL A 125 6.66 -14.82 1.15
C VAL A 125 7.01 -15.74 2.33
N GLN A 126 6.04 -16.11 3.17
CA GLN A 126 6.25 -17.04 4.28
C GLN A 126 6.64 -18.43 3.77
N ARG A 127 5.95 -18.96 2.76
CA ARG A 127 6.30 -20.24 2.12
C ARG A 127 7.66 -20.19 1.45
N PHE A 128 8.01 -19.06 0.82
CA PHE A 128 9.33 -18.86 0.22
C PHE A 128 10.42 -18.90 1.29
N GLY A 129 10.25 -18.17 2.40
CA GLY A 129 11.17 -18.20 3.53
C GLY A 129 11.32 -19.62 4.11
N ALA A 130 10.21 -20.30 4.36
CA ALA A 130 10.22 -21.66 4.91
C ALA A 130 11.00 -22.64 4.02
N LYS A 131 10.85 -22.54 2.68
CA LYS A 131 11.63 -23.35 1.71
C LYS A 131 13.14 -23.10 1.78
N HIS A 132 13.55 -21.91 2.20
CA HIS A 132 14.96 -21.53 2.31
C HIS A 132 15.47 -21.60 3.77
N GLY A 133 14.72 -22.26 4.66
CA GLY A 133 15.10 -22.43 6.06
C GLY A 133 14.90 -21.19 6.94
N VAL A 134 14.19 -20.16 6.45
CA VAL A 134 13.88 -18.94 7.20
C VAL A 134 12.45 -19.00 7.70
N VAL A 135 12.29 -19.14 9.02
CA VAL A 135 10.97 -19.11 9.66
C VAL A 135 10.54 -17.65 9.82
N ILE A 136 9.53 -17.25 9.05
CA ILE A 136 8.89 -15.94 9.18
C ILE A 136 7.67 -16.13 10.08
N PRO A 137 7.62 -15.49 11.27
CA PRO A 137 6.52 -15.67 12.21
C PRO A 137 5.23 -15.13 11.62
N ASP A 138 4.11 -15.77 11.93
CA ASP A 138 2.80 -15.27 11.52
C ASP A 138 2.54 -13.88 12.11
N PRO A 139 1.85 -13.01 11.37
CA PRO A 139 1.32 -11.80 11.97
C PRO A 139 0.26 -12.19 13.02
N ASP A 140 0.22 -11.45 14.13
CA ASP A 140 -0.74 -11.64 15.26
C ASP A 140 -2.18 -11.98 14.78
N PRO A 141 -2.95 -12.90 15.38
CA PRO A 141 -4.32 -13.19 14.96
C PRO A 141 -5.26 -11.97 14.88
N GLU A 142 -5.08 -10.97 15.75
CA GLU A 142 -5.86 -9.71 15.73
C GLU A 142 -5.46 -8.77 14.58
N TYR A 143 -4.35 -9.07 13.91
CA TYR A 143 -3.72 -8.30 12.84
C TYR A 143 -4.58 -8.15 11.57
N PHE A 144 -5.46 -9.12 11.30
CA PHE A 144 -6.41 -9.05 10.19
C PHE A 144 -7.78 -8.50 10.62
N LEU A 145 -8.04 -8.32 11.91
CA LEU A 145 -9.34 -7.94 12.47
C LEU A 145 -9.43 -6.44 12.84
N ASP A 146 -8.31 -5.76 13.05
CA ASP A 146 -8.25 -4.36 13.48
C ASP A 146 -8.45 -3.32 12.36
N ASP A 147 -9.65 -3.30 11.77
CA ASP A 147 -10.20 -2.10 11.11
C ASP A 147 -11.22 -1.36 12.01
N LYS A 148 -11.48 -1.87 13.24
CA LYS A 148 -12.49 -1.30 14.16
C LYS A 148 -11.94 -0.34 15.22
N GLY A 149 -10.63 -0.27 15.44
CA GLY A 149 -10.02 0.56 16.51
C GLY A 149 -9.72 2.02 16.12
N ALA A 150 -9.41 2.30 14.86
CA ALA A 150 -8.97 3.64 14.44
C ALA A 150 -10.11 4.69 14.36
N ALA A 151 -11.36 4.28 14.54
CA ALA A 151 -12.50 5.20 14.54
C ALA A 151 -12.85 5.77 15.93
N ASN A 152 -12.32 5.20 17.03
CA ASN A 152 -12.73 5.57 18.40
C ASN A 152 -11.69 6.38 19.20
N ASP A 153 -10.43 6.47 18.76
CA ASP A 153 -9.40 7.23 19.48
C ASP A 153 -9.44 8.76 19.23
N GLY A 154 -10.31 9.22 18.33
CA GLY A 154 -10.49 10.65 18.04
C GLY A 154 -11.47 11.39 18.96
N GLN A 155 -12.12 10.70 19.92
CA GLN A 155 -13.21 11.28 20.72
C GLN A 155 -12.99 11.30 22.24
N ARG A 156 -11.79 10.97 22.75
CA ARG A 156 -11.56 10.87 24.20
C ARG A 156 -10.59 11.86 24.84
N VAL A 157 -10.25 12.97 24.20
CA VAL A 157 -9.47 14.02 24.86
C VAL A 157 -10.02 15.40 24.54
N ARG A 158 -10.96 15.85 25.39
CA ARG A 158 -11.16 17.21 25.93
C ARG A 158 -12.55 17.30 26.57
N ALA A 159 -12.65 16.84 27.81
CA ALA A 159 -13.68 17.24 28.76
C ALA A 159 -13.17 16.94 30.18
N ALA A 160 -12.36 17.85 30.70
CA ALA A 160 -12.16 18.18 32.12
C ALA A 160 -11.18 19.36 32.18
#